data_AF-A0A1U8ZP60-F1
#
_entry.id   AF-A0A1U8ZP60-F1
#
_cell.length_a   1.000
_cell.length_b   1.000
_cell.length_c   1.000
_cell.angle_alpha   90.00
_cell.angle_beta   90.00
_cell.angle_gamma   90.00
#
_symmetry.space_group_name_H-M   'P 1'
#
loop_
_entity.id
_entity.type
_entity.pdbx_description
1 polymer ?
#
loop_
_entity_poly.entity_id
_entity_poly.type
_entity_poly.pdbx_seq_one_letter_code
_entity_poly.pdbx_strand_id
1 'polypeptide(L)' 'MDTAREAGSVEDLELDDVLHIGFGGVKCAESGGPEPGVGCAGRGVITAINFLEAEGAYTDDLDFVFYDV' A
#
# COMPACT_ATOMS: atom_id res chain seq x y z
N MET A 1 1.92 -8.27 -8.53
CA MET A 1 1.72 -7.32 -7.41
C MET A 1 2.42 -6.04 -7.78
N ASP A 2 1.89 -5.41 -8.82
CA ASP A 2 2.38 -4.14 -9.35
C ASP A 2 1.14 -3.31 -9.70
N THR A 3 0.18 -3.28 -8.77
CA THR A 3 -1.21 -2.84 -8.99
C THR A 3 -1.24 -1.41 -9.55
N ALA A 4 -0.42 -0.50 -9.00
CA ALA A 4 -0.29 0.87 -9.50
C ALA A 4 0.43 0.97 -10.86
N ARG A 5 1.34 0.05 -11.18
CA ARG A 5 2.01 0.01 -12.50
C ARG A 5 1.07 -0.55 -13.58
N GLU A 6 0.24 -1.52 -13.22
CA GLU A 6 -0.80 -2.09 -14.08
C GLU A 6 -1.96 -1.10 -14.30
N ALA A 7 -2.37 -0.38 -13.26
CA ALA A 7 -3.36 0.71 -13.34
C ALA A 7 -2.80 1.98 -14.00
N GLY A 8 -1.48 2.17 -14.00
CA GLY A 8 -0.79 3.32 -14.58
C GLY A 8 -0.55 4.46 -13.60
N SER A 9 -1.38 4.62 -12.58
CA SER A 9 -1.17 5.53 -11.46
C SER A 9 -1.77 4.99 -10.15
N VAL A 10 -1.40 5.61 -9.04
CA VAL A 10 -2.05 5.37 -7.73
C VAL A 10 -3.37 6.12 -7.58
N GLU A 11 -3.65 7.11 -8.43
CA GLU A 11 -4.90 7.89 -8.42
C GLU A 11 -6.06 7.09 -9.02
N ASP A 12 -5.76 6.02 -9.76
CA ASP A 12 -6.73 5.11 -10.37
C ASP A 12 -7.02 3.87 -9.51
N LEU A 13 -6.48 3.83 -8.28
CA LEU A 13 -6.66 2.74 -7.33
C LEU A 13 -7.59 3.16 -6.19
N GLU A 14 -8.43 2.23 -5.75
CA GLU A 14 -9.23 2.35 -4.54
C GLU A 14 -8.60 1.52 -3.41
N LEU A 15 -8.95 1.81 -2.15
CA LEU A 15 -8.38 1.09 -1.00
C LEU A 15 -8.59 -0.44 -1.09
N ASP A 16 -9.76 -0.86 -1.57
CA ASP A 16 -10.14 -2.27 -1.70
C ASP A 16 -9.31 -3.03 -2.75
N ASP A 17 -8.64 -2.32 -3.67
CA ASP A 17 -7.77 -2.93 -4.69
C ASP A 17 -6.42 -3.39 -4.11
N VAL A 18 -6.01 -2.82 -2.96
CA VAL A 18 -4.68 -3.04 -2.37
C VAL A 18 -4.72 -3.55 -0.94
N LEU A 19 -5.82 -3.32 -0.21
CA LEU A 19 -5.99 -3.75 1.17
C LEU A 19 -6.66 -5.13 1.20
N HIS A 20 -5.98 -6.10 1.79
CA HIS A 20 -6.47 -7.47 1.90
C HIS A 20 -6.61 -7.89 3.36
N ILE A 21 -7.66 -8.63 3.67
CA ILE A 21 -7.86 -9.19 5.01
C ILE A 21 -7.25 -10.59 5.06
N GLY A 22 -6.24 -10.74 5.90
CA GLY A 22 -5.52 -12.00 6.14
C GLY A 22 -6.01 -12.76 7.37
N PHE A 23 -5.12 -13.61 7.90
CA PHE A 23 -5.38 -14.42 9.10
C PHE A 23 -5.75 -13.55 10.29
N GLY A 24 -6.77 -13.96 11.05
CA GLY A 24 -7.18 -13.25 12.26
C GLY A 24 -7.77 -11.85 12.03
N GLY A 25 -8.14 -11.50 10.79
CA GLY A 25 -8.67 -10.17 10.47
C GLY A 25 -7.60 -9.09 10.26
N VAL A 26 -6.33 -9.48 10.18
CA VAL A 26 -5.23 -8.53 9.93
C VAL A 26 -5.38 -7.90 8.55
N LYS A 27 -5.41 -6.56 8.49
CA LYS A 27 -5.40 -5.78 7.25
C LYS A 27 -3.96 -5.73 6.72
N CYS A 28 -3.73 -6.23 5.52
CA CYS A 28 -2.42 -6.29 4.86
C CYS A 28 -2.43 -5.44 3.58
N ALA A 29 -1.35 -4.70 3.33
CA ALA A 29 -1.10 -4.00 2.07
C ALA A 29 0.40 -4.09 1.75
N GLU A 30 0.72 -4.06 0.46
CA GLU A 30 2.10 -4.12 -0.03
C GLU A 30 2.44 -2.81 -0.75
N SER A 31 3.56 -2.17 -0.41
CA SER A 31 3.97 -0.93 -1.09
C SER A 31 4.36 -1.18 -2.55
N GLY A 32 4.84 -2.40 -2.83
CA GLY A 32 5.55 -2.72 -4.06
C GLY A 32 6.86 -1.94 -4.18
N GLY A 33 7.42 -1.96 -5.37
CA GLY A 33 8.66 -1.26 -5.68
C GLY A 33 8.98 -1.35 -7.17
N PRO A 34 9.88 -0.49 -7.66
CA PRO A 34 10.29 -0.57 -9.05
C PRO A 34 11.10 -1.84 -9.31
N GLU A 35 11.22 -2.22 -10.59
CA GLU A 35 12.14 -3.29 -11.00
C GLU A 35 13.57 -3.04 -10.50
N PRO A 36 14.34 -4.11 -10.17
CA PRO A 36 15.71 -3.97 -9.71
C PRO A 36 16.57 -3.12 -10.66
N GLY A 37 17.19 -2.08 -10.12
CA GLY A 37 18.03 -1.15 -10.89
C GLY A 37 17.27 0.00 -11.57
N VAL A 38 15.95 0.11 -11.37
CA VAL A 38 15.12 1.19 -11.89
C VAL A 38 14.49 1.97 -10.74
N GLY A 39 14.35 3.29 -10.86
CA GLY A 39 13.59 4.12 -9.90
C GLY A 39 14.19 4.18 -8.49
N CYS A 40 13.33 4.39 -7.49
CA CYS A 40 13.70 4.48 -6.07
C CYS A 40 12.62 3.82 -5.20
N ALA A 41 12.91 2.64 -4.63
CA ALA A 41 11.97 1.90 -3.79
C ALA A 41 11.51 2.71 -2.55
N GLY A 42 12.41 3.49 -1.95
CA GLY A 42 12.06 4.35 -0.81
C GLY A 42 10.98 5.39 -1.16
N ARG A 43 10.96 5.90 -2.39
CA ARG A 43 9.87 6.76 -2.86
C ARG A 43 8.56 5.98 -3.02
N GLY A 44 8.62 4.71 -3.43
CA GLY A 44 7.47 3.82 -3.49
C GLY A 44 6.82 3.61 -2.12
N VAL A 45 7.63 3.38 -1.08
CA VAL A 45 7.13 3.28 0.30
C VAL A 45 6.43 4.57 0.74
N ILE A 46 7.03 5.74 0.49
CA ILE A 46 6.40 7.04 0.80
C ILE A 46 5.06 7.18 0.08
N THR A 47 5.01 6.85 -1.22
CA THR A 47 3.77 6.91 -2.01
C THR A 47 2.69 5.98 -1.46
N ALA A 48 3.04 4.74 -1.10
CA ALA A 48 2.09 3.78 -0.54
C ALA A 48 1.52 4.24 0.81
N ILE A 49 2.38 4.76 1.71
CA ILE A 49 1.93 5.26 3.02
C ILE A 49 0.98 6.45 2.85
N ASN A 50 1.31 7.40 1.97
CA ASN A 50 0.46 8.55 1.70
C ASN A 50 -0.89 8.16 1.09
N PHE A 51 -0.90 7.17 0.18
CA PHE A 51 -2.13 6.62 -0.39
C PHE A 51 -3.00 5.99 0.69
N LEU A 52 -2.44 5.12 1.54
CA LEU A 52 -3.18 4.48 2.64
C LEU A 52 -3.75 5.52 3.62
N GLU A 53 -3.04 6.61 3.87
CA GLU A 53 -3.54 7.71 4.69
C GLU A 53 -4.70 8.45 4.01
N ALA A 54 -4.55 8.80 2.73
CA ALA A 54 -5.55 9.53 1.97
C ALA A 54 -6.86 8.75 1.80
N GLU A 55 -6.76 7.43 1.56
CA GLU A 55 -7.90 6.54 1.37
C GLU A 55 -8.49 6.00 2.68
N GLY A 56 -7.99 6.44 3.84
CA GLY A 56 -8.59 6.13 5.14
C GLY A 56 -8.34 4.70 5.64
N ALA A 57 -7.20 4.10 5.28
CA ALA A 57 -6.83 2.76 5.78
C ALA A 57 -6.61 2.74 7.31
N TYR A 58 -6.21 3.87 7.89
CA TYR A 58 -5.95 4.02 9.32
C TYR A 58 -7.24 4.36 10.09
N THR A 59 -8.06 3.34 10.30
CA THR A 59 -9.35 3.45 10.97
C THR A 59 -9.22 3.49 12.50
N ASP A 60 -10.18 4.11 13.21
CA ASP A 60 -10.15 4.26 14.68
C ASP A 60 -10.19 2.92 15.46
N ASP A 61 -10.58 1.82 14.80
CA ASP A 61 -10.60 0.46 15.34
C ASP A 61 -9.26 -0.30 15.18
N LEU A 62 -8.24 0.31 14.57
CA LEU A 62 -6.90 -0.27 14.52
C LEU A 62 -6.13 -0.01 15.82
N ASP A 63 -5.76 -1.09 16.50
CA ASP A 63 -4.92 -1.01 17.69
C ASP A 63 -3.42 -0.84 17.35
N PHE A 64 -2.97 -1.44 16.26
CA PHE A 64 -1.55 -1.46 15.86
C PHE A 64 -1.39 -1.41 14.34
N VAL A 65 -0.32 -0.75 13.91
CA VAL A 65 0.16 -0.75 12.51
C VAL A 65 1.62 -1.18 12.53
N PHE A 66 1.98 -2.16 11.69
CA PHE A 66 3.33 -2.66 11.54
C PHE A 66 3.83 -2.37 10.13
N TYR A 67 5.05 -1.83 10.03
CA TYR A 67 5.77 -1.67 8.77
C TYR A 67 6.92 -2.68 8.75
N ASP A 68 6.90 -3.60 7.79
CA ASP A 68 8.02 -4.50 7.52
C ASP A 68 9.00 -3.80 6.55
N VAL A 69 10.18 -3.40 7.04
CA VAL A 69 11.16 -2.55 6.33
C VAL A 69 12.52 -3.21 6.28
#